data_AF-A0A444JXV5-F1
#
_entry.id   AF-A0A444JXV5-F1
#
_cell.length_a   1.000
_cell.length_b   1.000
_cell.length_c   1.000
_cell.angle_alpha   90.00
_cell.angle_beta   90.00
_cell.angle_gamma   90.00
#
_symmetry.space_group_name_H-M   'P 1'
#
loop_
_entity.id
_entity.type
_entity.pdbx_description
1 polymer ?
#
loop_
_entity_poly.entity_id
_entity_poly.type
_entity_poly.pdbx_seq_one_letter_code
_entity_poly.pdbx_strand_id
1 'polypeptide(L)'
;VNAWHGEGENGEEWGLGRLLFRLAEIPGLARLRYTTSHPRDMDDELIAAHRDLPALMPYLHLPVQSGSDRILKAMNRRHTARDYLALIDRIRAARGDIAMSGDFIVGFPGETEADFEATMQLVREVHYA
;
A
#
# COMPACT_ATOMS: atom_id res chain seq x y z
N VAL A 1 -7.93 0.34 -7.48
CA VAL A 1 -8.47 0.17 -6.10
C VAL A 1 -7.94 1.27 -5.18
N ASN A 2 -6.65 1.60 -5.19
CA ASN A 2 -6.15 2.93 -4.81
C ASN A 2 -5.83 3.85 -6.00
N ALA A 3 -5.66 3.31 -7.22
CA ALA A 3 -5.72 4.09 -8.48
C ALA A 3 -7.14 4.60 -8.84
N TRP A 4 -7.91 5.05 -7.85
CA TRP A 4 -9.20 5.70 -8.10
C TRP A 4 -8.94 7.09 -8.67
N HIS A 5 -9.70 7.44 -9.71
CA HIS A 5 -9.72 8.78 -10.30
C HIS A 5 -11.18 9.21 -10.50
N GLY A 6 -11.47 10.48 -10.25
CA GLY A 6 -12.81 11.03 -10.43
C GLY A 6 -12.79 12.55 -10.59
N GLU A 7 -13.86 13.10 -11.15
CA GLU A 7 -14.01 14.54 -11.34
C GLU A 7 -14.38 15.22 -10.01
N GLY A 8 -13.60 16.23 -9.63
CA GLY A 8 -13.84 17.09 -8.48
C GLY A 8 -14.83 18.22 -8.76
N GLU A 9 -15.11 19.02 -7.74
CA GLU A 9 -16.14 20.10 -7.79
C GLU A 9 -15.87 21.16 -8.88
N ASN A 10 -14.61 21.34 -9.28
CA ASN A 10 -14.18 22.31 -10.30
C ASN A 10 -13.83 21.66 -11.65
N GLY A 11 -14.16 20.39 -11.86
CA GLY A 11 -13.79 19.64 -13.07
C GLY A 11 -12.34 19.10 -13.07
N GLU A 12 -11.59 19.30 -11.99
CA GLU A 12 -10.24 18.75 -11.84
C GLU A 12 -10.28 17.24 -11.52
N GLU A 13 -9.33 16.48 -12.05
CA GLU A 13 -9.20 15.07 -11.72
C GLU A 13 -8.62 14.89 -10.31
N TRP A 14 -9.29 14.09 -9.48
CA TRP A 14 -8.87 13.76 -8.12
C TRP A 14 -8.40 12.32 -8.03
N GLY A 15 -7.31 12.10 -7.29
CA GLY A 15 -6.90 10.78 -6.82
C GLY A 15 -7.61 10.36 -5.52
N LEU A 16 -7.35 9.14 -5.06
CA LEU A 16 -7.93 8.63 -3.82
C LEU A 16 -7.52 9.48 -2.59
N GLY A 17 -6.29 9.98 -2.55
CA GLY A 17 -5.82 10.88 -1.48
C GLY A 17 -6.74 12.08 -1.33
N ARG A 18 -6.97 12.81 -2.42
CA ARG A 18 -7.88 13.96 -2.44
C ARG A 18 -9.31 13.61 -2.03
N LEU A 19 -9.83 12.48 -2.49
CA LEU A 19 -11.16 12.02 -2.09
C LEU A 19 -11.25 11.78 -0.58
N LEU A 20 -10.22 11.18 0.05
CA LEU A 20 -10.21 10.95 1.49
C LEU A 20 -10.24 12.25 2.29
N PHE A 21 -9.49 13.27 1.85
CA PHE A 21 -9.58 14.61 2.46
C PHE A 21 -10.99 15.19 2.36
N ARG A 22 -11.62 15.09 1.19
CA ARG A 22 -12.99 15.58 0.98
C ARG A 22 -14.02 14.85 1.84
N LEU A 23 -13.89 13.52 1.96
CA LEU A 23 -14.78 12.71 2.79
C LEU A 23 -14.62 13.06 4.28
N ALA A 24 -13.41 13.34 4.74
CA ALA A 24 -13.13 13.70 6.13
C ALA A 24 -13.83 15.00 6.59
N GLU A 25 -14.29 15.85 5.66
CA GLU A 25 -15.07 17.05 5.96
C GLU A 25 -16.55 16.77 6.26
N ILE A 26 -17.04 15.55 6.00
CA ILE A 26 -18.45 15.18 6.25
C ILE A 26 -18.71 15.18 7.76
N PRO A 27 -19.63 16.03 8.28
CA PRO A 27 -19.92 16.08 9.70
C PRO A 27 -20.40 14.72 10.23
N GLY A 28 -19.77 14.25 11.32
CA GLY A 28 -20.10 12.98 11.96
C GLY A 28 -19.48 11.74 11.31
N LEU A 29 -18.66 11.88 10.26
CA LEU A 29 -17.92 10.76 9.71
C LEU A 29 -16.85 10.28 10.69
N ALA A 30 -17.09 9.13 11.32
CA ALA A 30 -16.22 8.62 12.37
C ALA A 30 -14.97 7.90 11.84
N ARG A 31 -15.02 7.31 10.64
CA ARG A 31 -13.96 6.43 10.16
C ARG A 31 -13.93 6.28 8.64
N LEU A 32 -12.73 6.29 8.08
CA LEU A 32 -12.39 5.95 6.71
C LEU A 32 -11.49 4.71 6.69
N ARG A 33 -11.81 3.79 5.80
CA ARG A 33 -11.00 2.60 5.51
C ARG A 33 -11.16 2.26 4.03
N TYR A 34 -10.05 1.92 3.39
CA TYR A 34 -10.03 1.30 2.09
C TYR A 34 -9.25 -0.02 2.16
N THR A 35 -9.45 -0.89 1.18
CA THR A 35 -8.80 -2.20 1.10
C THR A 35 -8.28 -2.45 -0.31
N THR A 36 -7.36 -3.40 -0.46
CA THR A 36 -6.81 -3.85 -1.75
C THR A 36 -5.99 -2.77 -2.45
N SER A 37 -4.91 -2.32 -1.82
CA SER A 37 -4.02 -1.30 -2.40
C SER A 37 -2.96 -1.93 -3.30
N HIS A 38 -2.50 -1.21 -4.31
CA HIS A 38 -1.33 -1.57 -5.10
C HIS A 38 -0.15 -0.66 -4.72
N PRO A 39 1.07 -1.20 -4.47
CA PRO A 39 2.25 -0.42 -4.10
C PRO A 39 2.55 0.76 -5.02
N ARG A 40 2.32 0.61 -6.33
CA ARG A 40 2.62 1.66 -7.31
C ARG A 40 1.65 2.84 -7.31
N ASP A 41 0.47 2.66 -6.69
CA ASP A 41 -0.58 3.68 -6.67
C ASP A 41 -0.66 4.34 -5.27
N MET A 42 0.41 4.23 -4.48
CA MET A 42 0.60 4.96 -3.22
C MET A 42 1.36 6.25 -3.51
N ASP A 43 0.63 7.28 -3.90
CA ASP A 43 1.16 8.61 -4.15
C ASP A 43 1.37 9.42 -2.84
N ASP A 44 1.96 10.59 -2.99
CA ASP A 44 2.31 11.47 -1.87
C ASP A 44 1.07 12.00 -1.14
N GLU A 45 -0.04 12.21 -1.86
CA GLU A 45 -1.28 12.72 -1.29
C GLU A 45 -1.98 11.65 -0.44
N LEU A 46 -1.97 10.39 -0.88
CA LEU A 46 -2.51 9.27 -0.12
C LEU A 46 -1.66 8.96 1.12
N ILE A 47 -0.33 9.11 1.03
CA ILE A 47 0.56 9.02 2.20
C ILE A 47 0.27 10.19 3.17
N ALA A 48 0.09 11.41 2.66
CA ALA A 48 -0.30 12.56 3.47
C ALA A 48 -1.67 12.37 4.14
N ALA A 49 -2.64 11.76 3.46
CA ALA A 49 -3.94 11.44 4.05
C ALA A 49 -3.80 10.51 5.26
N HIS A 50 -2.90 9.52 5.21
CA HIS A 50 -2.60 8.68 6.38
C HIS A 50 -2.03 9.50 7.54
N ARG A 51 -1.12 10.44 7.27
CA ARG A 51 -0.54 11.34 8.28
C ARG A 51 -1.59 12.28 8.91
N ASP A 52 -2.42 12.90 8.07
CA ASP A 52 -3.17 14.10 8.43
C ASP A 52 -4.62 13.83 8.85
N LEU A 53 -5.20 12.68 8.48
CA LEU A 53 -6.62 12.39 8.74
C LEU A 53 -6.79 11.42 9.91
N PRO A 54 -7.23 11.87 11.10
CA PRO A 54 -7.48 10.99 12.24
C PRO A 54 -8.57 9.95 11.97
N ALA A 55 -9.55 10.30 11.13
CA ALA A 55 -10.62 9.39 10.73
C ALA A 55 -10.11 8.25 9.83
N LEU A 56 -8.99 8.43 9.12
CA LEU A 56 -8.39 7.36 8.33
C LEU A 56 -7.69 6.37 9.27
N MET A 57 -8.08 5.10 9.18
CA MET A 57 -7.53 4.08 10.06
C MET A 57 -6.00 3.96 9.92
N PRO A 58 -5.27 3.74 11.03
CA PRO A 58 -3.85 3.35 11.02
C PRO A 58 -3.69 1.90 10.55
N TYR A 59 -4.22 1.59 9.37
CA TYR A 59 -4.21 0.25 8.80
C TYR A 59 -4.07 0.36 7.28
N LEU A 60 -3.11 -0.37 6.71
CA LEU A 60 -2.92 -0.46 5.28
C LEU A 60 -2.70 -1.90 4.85
N HIS A 61 -3.58 -2.36 3.97
CA HIS A 61 -3.40 -3.60 3.25
C HIS A 61 -2.66 -3.34 1.93
N LEU A 62 -1.42 -3.81 1.82
CA LEU A 62 -0.49 -3.53 0.73
C LEU A 62 0.24 -4.81 0.29
N PRO A 63 -0.37 -5.62 -0.61
CA PRO A 63 0.23 -6.88 -1.05
C PRO A 63 1.50 -6.70 -1.89
N VAL A 64 2.57 -7.41 -1.51
CA VAL A 64 3.79 -7.55 -2.32
C VAL A 64 3.78 -8.84 -3.15
N GLN A 65 3.05 -9.87 -2.70
CA GLN A 65 2.96 -11.21 -3.30
C GLN A 65 4.21 -12.08 -3.16
N SER A 66 5.42 -11.54 -3.36
CA SER A 66 6.69 -12.27 -3.19
C SER A 66 7.82 -11.30 -2.82
N GLY A 67 8.83 -11.78 -2.09
CA GLY A 67 10.07 -11.02 -1.84
C GLY A 67 11.16 -11.25 -2.89
N SER A 68 10.94 -12.10 -3.89
CA SER A 68 11.90 -12.31 -4.98
C SER A 68 11.59 -11.42 -6.17
N ASP A 69 12.54 -10.57 -6.57
CA ASP A 69 12.43 -9.74 -7.78
C ASP A 69 12.23 -10.57 -9.05
N ARG A 70 12.79 -11.78 -9.09
CA ARG A 70 12.62 -12.71 -10.23
C ARG A 70 11.18 -13.19 -10.31
N ILE A 71 10.57 -13.56 -9.18
CA ILE A 71 9.18 -14.00 -9.09
C ILE A 71 8.22 -12.83 -9.30
N LEU A 72 8.49 -11.67 -8.70
CA LEU A 72 7.74 -10.43 -8.94
C LEU A 72 7.70 -10.11 -10.44
N LYS A 73 8.84 -10.17 -11.13
CA LYS A 73 8.91 -9.99 -12.58
C LYS A 73 8.09 -11.03 -13.34
N ALA A 74 8.16 -12.31 -12.95
CA ALA A 74 7.38 -13.38 -13.56
C ALA A 74 5.87 -13.23 -13.35
N MET A 75 5.46 -12.63 -12.22
CA MET A 75 4.08 -12.22 -11.93
C MET A 75 3.66 -10.91 -12.63
N ASN A 76 4.50 -10.36 -13.52
CA ASN A 76 4.30 -9.07 -14.18
C ASN A 76 4.12 -7.89 -13.19
N ARG A 77 4.75 -7.98 -12.01
CA ARG A 77 4.85 -6.86 -11.07
C ARG A 77 5.92 -5.90 -11.58
N ARG A 78 5.59 -4.60 -11.52
CA ARG A 78 6.47 -3.50 -11.96
C ARG A 78 7.14 -2.78 -10.78
N HIS A 79 7.54 -3.55 -9.77
CA HIS A 79 8.27 -3.09 -8.59
C HIS A 79 9.17 -4.22 -8.08
N THR A 80 10.21 -3.86 -7.34
CA THR A 80 11.12 -4.78 -6.65
C THR A 80 10.79 -4.87 -5.16
N ALA A 81 11.37 -5.86 -4.46
CA ALA A 81 11.31 -5.96 -3.00
C ALA A 81 11.87 -4.69 -2.33
N ARG A 82 12.95 -4.12 -2.88
CA ARG A 82 13.54 -2.88 -2.39
C ARG A 82 12.61 -1.67 -2.56
N ASP A 83 11.94 -1.55 -3.71
CA ASP A 83 10.98 -0.45 -3.93
C ASP A 83 9.82 -0.53 -2.94
N TYR A 84 9.37 -1.75 -2.63
CA TYR A 84 8.32 -2.01 -1.67
C TYR A 84 8.74 -1.64 -0.23
N LEU A 85 9.94 -2.01 0.20
CA LEU A 85 10.48 -1.64 1.52
C LEU A 85 10.63 -0.12 1.65
N ALA A 86 11.19 0.55 0.63
CA ALA A 86 11.31 2.00 0.63
C ALA A 86 9.94 2.70 0.71
N LEU A 87 8.91 2.16 0.08
CA LEU A 87 7.55 2.66 0.20
C LEU A 87 7.00 2.48 1.63
N ILE A 88 7.23 1.33 2.25
CA ILE A 88 6.83 1.09 3.65
C ILE A 88 7.50 2.08 4.59
N ASP A 89 8.80 2.34 4.41
CA ASP A 89 9.53 3.31 5.22
C ASP A 89 8.92 4.71 5.12
N ARG A 90 8.55 5.14 3.91
CA ARG A 90 7.86 6.42 3.68
C ARG A 90 6.50 6.47 4.39
N ILE A 91 5.72 5.39 4.31
CA ILE A 91 4.40 5.29 4.94
C ILE A 91 4.55 5.34 6.47
N ARG A 92 5.51 4.60 7.04
CA ARG A 92 5.78 4.58 8.49
C ARG A 92 6.35 5.91 9.01
N ALA A 93 7.15 6.60 8.21
CA ALA A 93 7.60 7.95 8.53
C ALA A 93 6.44 8.94 8.60
N ALA A 94 5.42 8.76 7.75
CA ALA A 94 4.19 9.56 7.78
C ALA A 94 3.24 9.15 8.92
N ARG A 95 3.16 7.85 9.22
CA ARG A 95 2.31 7.28 10.27
C ARG A 95 2.95 6.08 10.96
N GLY A 96 3.59 6.33 12.10
CA GLY A 96 4.38 5.31 12.81
C GLY A 96 3.55 4.19 13.45
N ASP A 97 2.27 4.41 13.76
CA ASP A 97 1.37 3.42 14.36
C ASP A 97 0.62 2.55 13.34
N ILE A 98 0.98 2.64 12.06
CA ILE A 98 0.25 1.95 10.98
C ILE A 98 0.45 0.44 11.01
N ALA A 99 -0.66 -0.29 11.12
CA ALA A 99 -0.70 -1.73 10.96
C ALA A 99 -0.64 -2.11 9.47
N MET A 100 0.37 -2.90 9.10
CA MET A 100 0.57 -3.35 7.72
C MET A 100 0.04 -4.78 7.57
N SER A 101 -0.74 -5.04 6.53
CA SER A 101 -1.07 -6.39 6.08
C SER A 101 -0.76 -6.57 4.60
N GLY A 102 -0.60 -7.81 4.15
CA GLY A 102 -0.31 -8.12 2.75
C GLY A 102 -0.68 -9.55 2.41
N ASP A 103 -0.68 -9.84 1.10
CA ASP A 103 -0.88 -11.18 0.58
C ASP A 103 0.44 -11.71 -0.01
N PHE A 104 0.61 -13.03 0.09
CA PHE A 104 1.76 -13.76 -0.41
C PHE A 104 1.30 -14.94 -1.26
N ILE A 105 2.03 -15.21 -2.34
CA ILE A 105 1.83 -16.36 -3.22
C ILE A 105 3.10 -17.21 -3.13
N VAL A 106 2.97 -18.40 -2.54
CA VAL A 106 4.03 -19.41 -2.46
C VAL A 106 3.75 -20.54 -3.45
N GLY A 107 4.78 -21.23 -3.90
CA GLY A 107 4.69 -22.28 -4.92
C GLY A 107 4.37 -21.75 -6.32
N PHE A 108 4.72 -20.48 -6.60
CA PHE A 108 4.57 -19.93 -7.95
C PHE A 108 5.36 -20.75 -8.98
N PRO A 109 4.88 -20.96 -10.22
CA PRO A 109 5.61 -21.73 -11.22
C PRO A 109 7.05 -21.26 -11.41
N GLY A 110 7.99 -22.14 -11.07
CA GLY A 110 9.43 -21.88 -11.14
C GLY A 110 10.02 -21.19 -9.90
N GLU A 111 9.28 -21.04 -8.80
CA GLU A 111 9.82 -20.64 -7.49
C GLU A 111 10.87 -21.63 -6.99
N THR A 112 12.01 -21.11 -6.52
CA THR A 112 13.06 -21.90 -5.89
C THR A 112 13.09 -21.62 -4.39
N GLU A 113 13.78 -22.47 -3.64
CA GLU A 113 14.01 -22.27 -2.20
C GLU A 113 14.60 -20.88 -1.90
N ALA A 114 15.50 -20.38 -2.75
CA ALA A 114 16.09 -19.05 -2.58
C ALA A 114 15.07 -17.91 -2.76
N ASP A 115 14.08 -18.07 -3.64
CA ASP A 115 13.02 -17.07 -3.82
C ASP A 115 12.02 -17.10 -2.66
N PHE A 116 11.74 -18.29 -2.14
CA PHE A 116 10.94 -18.46 -0.94
C PHE A 116 11.63 -17.81 0.26
N GLU A 117 12.93 -18.06 0.47
CA GLU A 117 13.67 -17.43 1.57
C GLU A 117 13.76 -15.91 1.41
N ALA A 118 13.88 -15.38 0.18
CA ALA A 118 13.78 -13.94 -0.07
C ALA A 118 12.41 -13.37 0.35
N THR A 119 11.33 -14.13 0.13
CA THR A 119 9.98 -13.77 0.61
C THR A 119 9.93 -13.76 2.14
N MET A 120 10.50 -14.77 2.79
CA MET A 120 10.56 -14.84 4.25
C MET A 120 11.43 -13.73 4.86
N GLN A 121 12.53 -13.35 4.20
CA GLN A 121 13.34 -12.21 4.60
C GLN A 121 12.52 -10.92 4.57
N LEU A 122 11.79 -10.66 3.47
CA LEU A 122 10.91 -9.49 3.38
C LEU A 122 9.84 -9.49 4.48
N VAL A 123 9.22 -10.64 4.76
CA VAL A 123 8.24 -10.77 5.87
C VAL A 123 8.85 -10.36 7.21
N ARG A 124 10.08 -10.81 7.50
CA ARG A 124 10.81 -10.47 8.72
C ARG A 124 11.15 -8.99 8.80
N GLU A 125 11.55 -8.37 7.70
CA GLU A 125 11.89 -6.93 7.64
C GLU A 125 10.67 -6.03 7.76
N VAL A 126 9.55 -6.42 7.15
CA VAL A 126 8.34 -5.59 7.13
C VAL A 126 7.63 -5.58 8.47
N HIS A 127 7.67 -6.63 9.28
CA HIS A 127 6.89 -6.71 10.53
C HIS A 127 5.40 -6.42 10.28
N TYR A 128 4.75 -7.29 9.49
CA TYR A 128 3.29 -7.27 9.30
C TYR A 128 2.56 -7.50 10.64
N ALA A 129 1.35 -6.95 10.74
CA ALA A 129 0.47 -7.06 11.91
C ALA A 129 -0.26 -8.40 11.99
#